data_AF-A0A080WIP6-F1
#
_entry.id   AF-A0A080WIP6-F1
#
_cell.length_a   1.000
_cell.length_b   1.000
_cell.length_c   1.000
_cell.angle_alpha   90.00
_cell.angle_beta   90.00
_cell.angle_gamma   90.00
#
_symmetry.space_group_name_H-M   'P 1'
#
loop_
_entity.id
_entity.type
_entity.pdbx_description
1 polymer ?
#
loop_
_entity_poly.entity_id
_entity_poly.type
_entity_poly.pdbx_seq_one_letter_code
_entity_poly.pdbx_strand_id
1 'polypeptide(L)'
;MILHGCVLCGRDVFPHDNNVLKEKIHWDSEYRALCVNPARGLQPEVSGVSRNHAPRFIYRAPLNFDGRWDDPGYDLEDASLDPEDEVVFNMHIRVPMRCRSGFIIHASCYSLLERFFSPGEVPIERLMDLFWSCPILGCGMNTLDWGHEYSGVFRVKEHYPWEKRVVKVEGSWIFYAPDIPEPFFLHDPWGALKNGKRIKALVRRARLDDKRKKRRLVERSSAPISGYAEPNCLTSLTLELLELIVVQLPTVDALALSQASKGLARIIPSNLGQSFWRSRFQPNLELGYAFEANKTNCLLDWKWLYFKFRDLTRLEPGLKNRMRIWKLIQSPISELVTLGWSSGISLRPLNIEKNQLRWTKGRGVIHPMESECPGYPDMKSRDFQDGCKEFYTQLTAIPDNIHQIIATTVVAGEASFVSGLRFIIEGGPDICLGYTRGGKRQNLDIVGGSANSTGLQGFALSVGQKGIHGLRAISQDGRCSEWAGLTHKLLKPQYLVVPKRVISLEAGFDGFKMVRLAIAEYQPDSSQEDRPPLKKRKHELVSN
;
A
#
# COMPACT_ATOMS: atom_id res chain seq x y z
N MET A 1 -9.66 -15.28 -23.91
CA MET A 1 -10.36 -15.70 -22.68
C MET A 1 -9.79 -14.86 -21.55
N ILE A 2 -10.59 -14.04 -20.86
CA ILE A 2 -10.11 -13.15 -19.80
C ILE A 2 -10.58 -13.70 -18.45
N LEU A 3 -9.66 -14.14 -17.60
CA LEU A 3 -10.00 -14.52 -16.24
C LEU A 3 -9.84 -13.31 -15.30
N HIS A 4 -10.71 -13.18 -14.31
CA HIS A 4 -10.50 -12.20 -13.24
C HIS A 4 -9.53 -12.75 -12.20
N GLY A 5 -8.57 -11.91 -11.82
CA GLY A 5 -7.59 -12.24 -10.79
C GLY A 5 -8.02 -11.74 -9.43
N CYS A 6 -7.69 -12.50 -8.39
CA CYS A 6 -7.78 -12.04 -7.02
C CYS A 6 -6.76 -10.92 -6.78
N VAL A 7 -7.24 -9.72 -6.45
CA VAL A 7 -6.38 -8.53 -6.27
C VAL A 7 -5.46 -8.59 -5.05
N LEU A 8 -5.68 -9.56 -4.15
CA LEU A 8 -4.83 -9.80 -2.98
C LEU A 8 -3.68 -10.77 -3.27
N CYS A 9 -3.96 -11.90 -3.94
CA CYS A 9 -2.97 -12.97 -4.11
C CYS A 9 -2.44 -13.11 -5.54
N GLY A 10 -3.05 -12.42 -6.49
CA GLY A 10 -2.67 -12.40 -7.90
C GLY A 10 -3.05 -13.64 -8.69
N ARG A 11 -3.68 -14.64 -8.04
CA ARG A 11 -4.13 -15.87 -8.69
C ARG A 11 -5.53 -15.67 -9.29
N ASP A 12 -5.77 -16.31 -10.43
CA ASP A 12 -7.08 -16.22 -11.08
C ASP A 12 -8.15 -16.99 -10.33
N VAL A 13 -9.39 -16.55 -10.51
CA VAL A 13 -10.55 -17.28 -10.04
C VAL A 13 -10.96 -18.27 -11.13
N PHE A 14 -10.55 -19.53 -10.98
CA PHE A 14 -10.71 -20.56 -12.01
C PHE A 14 -12.09 -21.22 -11.96
N PRO A 15 -12.72 -21.47 -13.13
CA PRO A 15 -13.83 -22.38 -13.19
C PRO A 15 -13.29 -23.81 -13.07
N HIS A 16 -13.70 -24.54 -12.03
CA HIS A 16 -13.42 -25.97 -11.93
C HIS A 16 -14.63 -26.74 -12.43
N ASP A 17 -14.43 -27.43 -13.56
CA ASP A 17 -15.46 -28.22 -14.23
C ASP A 17 -15.84 -29.44 -13.38
N ASN A 18 -17.12 -29.65 -13.12
CA ASN A 18 -17.61 -30.75 -12.27
C ASN A 18 -17.35 -32.14 -12.89
N ASN A 19 -16.88 -32.21 -14.13
CA ASN A 19 -16.78 -33.46 -14.90
C ASN A 19 -15.41 -34.14 -14.94
N VAL A 20 -14.31 -33.53 -14.45
CA VAL A 20 -12.97 -34.16 -14.50
C VAL A 20 -12.41 -34.51 -13.12
N LEU A 21 -12.89 -33.89 -12.05
CA LEU A 21 -12.51 -34.23 -10.67
C LEU A 21 -13.74 -34.27 -9.77
N LYS A 22 -14.20 -35.50 -9.47
CA LYS A 22 -15.32 -35.79 -8.56
C LYS A 22 -15.25 -34.95 -7.27
N GLU A 23 -16.36 -34.27 -6.96
CA GLU A 23 -16.85 -33.82 -5.65
C GLU A 23 -16.05 -32.80 -4.81
N LYS A 24 -14.86 -32.32 -5.20
CA LYS A 24 -14.11 -31.35 -4.38
C LYS A 24 -14.11 -29.94 -4.95
N ILE A 25 -14.90 -29.06 -4.33
CA ILE A 25 -14.84 -27.61 -4.54
C ILE A 25 -13.41 -27.13 -4.27
N HIS A 26 -12.77 -26.56 -5.29
CA HIS A 26 -11.43 -26.02 -5.16
C HIS A 26 -11.48 -24.57 -4.63
N TRP A 27 -10.56 -24.23 -3.73
CA TRP A 27 -10.59 -22.95 -2.99
C TRP A 27 -10.47 -21.72 -3.90
N ASP A 28 -9.81 -21.86 -5.06
CA ASP A 28 -9.59 -20.77 -6.01
C ASP A 28 -10.76 -20.59 -7.00
N SER A 29 -11.82 -21.39 -6.88
CA SER A 29 -13.11 -21.15 -7.55
C SER A 29 -14.05 -20.26 -6.74
N GLU A 30 -13.86 -20.17 -5.42
CA GLU A 30 -14.71 -19.36 -4.54
C GLU A 30 -14.17 -17.93 -4.41
N TYR A 31 -15.05 -16.95 -4.57
CA TYR A 31 -14.69 -15.54 -4.55
C TYR A 31 -15.77 -14.66 -3.92
N ARG A 32 -15.35 -13.46 -3.55
CA ARG A 32 -16.18 -12.31 -3.16
C ARG A 32 -15.83 -11.13 -4.08
N ALA A 33 -16.72 -10.17 -4.13
CA ALA A 33 -16.52 -8.90 -4.82
C ALA A 33 -16.44 -7.77 -3.78
N LEU A 34 -15.41 -6.95 -3.87
CA LEU A 34 -15.38 -5.63 -3.25
C LEU A 34 -15.99 -4.66 -4.27
N CYS A 35 -17.14 -4.06 -3.99
CA CYS A 35 -17.89 -3.28 -4.98
C CYS A 35 -18.52 -2.02 -4.38
N VAL A 36 -19.00 -1.12 -5.25
CA VAL A 36 -19.91 -0.03 -4.87
C VAL A 36 -21.25 -0.24 -5.54
N ASN A 37 -22.32 0.10 -4.84
CA ASN A 37 -23.68 -0.09 -5.33
C ASN A 37 -24.43 1.24 -5.49
N PRO A 38 -24.75 1.66 -6.72
CA PRO A 38 -25.48 2.91 -6.97
C PRO A 38 -26.80 3.02 -6.22
N ALA A 39 -27.56 1.92 -6.11
CA ALA A 39 -28.83 1.91 -5.39
C ALA A 39 -28.68 2.05 -3.87
N ARG A 40 -27.49 1.73 -3.34
CA ARG A 40 -27.15 1.89 -1.91
C ARG A 40 -26.22 3.08 -1.66
N GLY A 41 -26.29 4.10 -2.52
CA GLY A 41 -25.56 5.35 -2.32
C GLY A 41 -24.07 5.28 -2.62
N LEU A 42 -23.62 4.34 -3.46
CA LEU A 42 -22.23 4.12 -3.88
C LEU A 42 -21.25 3.84 -2.72
N GLN A 43 -21.75 3.37 -1.58
CA GLN A 43 -20.89 2.98 -0.46
C GLN A 43 -20.11 1.71 -0.80
N PRO A 44 -18.80 1.65 -0.51
CA PRO A 44 -18.01 0.43 -0.67
C PRO A 44 -18.52 -0.70 0.23
N GLU A 45 -18.76 -1.87 -0.36
CA GLU A 45 -19.25 -3.06 0.33
C GLU A 45 -18.59 -4.35 -0.19
N VAL A 46 -18.73 -5.42 0.57
CA VAL A 46 -18.23 -6.76 0.22
C VAL A 46 -19.41 -7.69 0.02
N SER A 47 -19.43 -8.35 -1.14
CA SER A 47 -20.45 -9.33 -1.48
C SER A 47 -20.34 -10.60 -0.63
N GLY A 48 -21.37 -11.44 -0.69
CA GLY A 48 -21.37 -12.85 -0.33
C GLY A 48 -20.37 -13.69 -1.13
N VAL A 49 -20.32 -14.99 -0.82
CA VAL A 49 -19.41 -15.95 -1.47
C VAL A 49 -20.07 -16.54 -2.71
N SER A 50 -19.44 -16.34 -3.85
CA SER A 50 -19.81 -17.01 -5.10
C SER A 50 -18.79 -18.05 -5.51
N ARG A 51 -19.17 -18.89 -6.48
CA ARG A 51 -18.31 -19.87 -7.14
C ARG A 51 -18.29 -19.61 -8.63
N ASN A 52 -17.10 -19.65 -9.22
CA ASN A 52 -16.96 -19.53 -10.66
C ASN A 52 -17.32 -20.88 -11.31
N HIS A 53 -18.47 -20.92 -11.99
CA HIS A 53 -18.92 -22.05 -12.79
C HIS A 53 -18.77 -21.69 -14.28
N ALA A 54 -18.06 -22.53 -15.05
CA ALA A 54 -18.04 -22.43 -16.51
C ALA A 54 -19.45 -22.70 -17.10
N PRO A 55 -19.81 -22.15 -18.28
CA PRO A 55 -18.92 -21.59 -19.30
C PRO A 55 -19.16 -20.11 -19.66
N ARG A 56 -19.98 -19.35 -18.91
CA ARG A 56 -20.38 -18.00 -19.33
C ARG A 56 -19.33 -16.92 -19.07
N PHE A 57 -18.31 -17.16 -18.24
CA PHE A 57 -17.29 -16.17 -17.85
C PHE A 57 -17.89 -14.86 -17.32
N ILE A 58 -19.07 -14.96 -16.72
CA ILE A 58 -19.74 -13.88 -16.00
C ILE A 58 -19.56 -14.19 -14.52
N TYR A 59 -18.96 -13.27 -13.79
CA TYR A 59 -18.80 -13.41 -12.34
C TYR A 59 -20.00 -12.74 -11.69
N ARG A 60 -20.79 -13.51 -10.92
CA ARG A 60 -21.97 -13.08 -10.17
C ARG A 60 -21.75 -13.37 -8.69
N ALA A 61 -21.98 -12.42 -7.80
CA ALA A 61 -21.95 -12.70 -6.37
C ALA A 61 -23.15 -12.10 -5.64
N PRO A 62 -23.68 -12.78 -4.60
CA PRO A 62 -24.79 -12.25 -3.81
C PRO A 62 -24.36 -10.96 -3.12
N LEU A 63 -25.23 -9.95 -3.04
CA LEU A 63 -24.90 -8.74 -2.27
C LEU A 63 -24.78 -9.00 -0.77
N ASN A 64 -25.64 -9.85 -0.22
CA ASN A 64 -25.62 -10.16 1.20
C ASN A 64 -24.27 -10.76 1.56
N PHE A 65 -23.55 -10.11 2.48
CA PHE A 65 -22.24 -10.53 2.94
C PHE A 65 -22.21 -11.99 3.43
N ASP A 66 -23.30 -12.45 4.05
CA ASP A 66 -23.43 -13.81 4.56
C ASP A 66 -23.98 -14.80 3.52
N GLY A 67 -24.45 -14.32 2.37
CA GLY A 67 -24.99 -15.15 1.31
C GLY A 67 -23.91 -16.00 0.64
N ARG A 68 -24.30 -17.20 0.21
CA ARG A 68 -23.43 -18.14 -0.49
C ARG A 68 -24.08 -18.75 -1.72
N TRP A 69 -23.24 -19.19 -2.65
CA TRP A 69 -23.67 -19.86 -3.87
C TRP A 69 -24.40 -21.19 -3.63
N ASP A 70 -24.24 -21.80 -2.46
CA ASP A 70 -24.86 -23.06 -2.07
C ASP A 70 -26.08 -22.88 -1.13
N ASP A 71 -26.56 -21.64 -0.94
CA ASP A 71 -27.75 -21.36 -0.14
C ASP A 71 -29.03 -21.77 -0.89
N PRO A 72 -30.08 -22.26 -0.18
CA PRO A 72 -31.36 -22.60 -0.79
C PRO A 72 -31.98 -21.41 -1.54
N GLY A 73 -32.31 -21.58 -2.82
CA GLY A 73 -32.92 -20.54 -3.66
C GLY A 73 -31.92 -19.67 -4.43
N TYR A 74 -30.61 -19.88 -4.24
CA TYR A 74 -29.58 -19.26 -5.08
C TYR A 74 -29.34 -20.11 -6.33
N ASP A 75 -29.96 -19.75 -7.45
CA ASP A 75 -29.76 -20.44 -8.72
C ASP A 75 -29.10 -19.50 -9.75
N LEU A 76 -27.83 -19.79 -10.07
CA LEU A 76 -27.02 -18.98 -11.01
C LEU A 76 -27.60 -18.99 -12.43
N GLU A 77 -28.42 -20.01 -12.76
CA GLU A 77 -29.07 -20.14 -14.06
C GLU A 77 -30.31 -19.25 -14.21
N ASP A 78 -30.89 -18.78 -13.11
CA ASP A 78 -32.08 -17.93 -13.13
C ASP A 78 -31.67 -16.47 -13.37
N ALA A 79 -31.71 -16.07 -14.64
CA ALA A 79 -31.40 -14.70 -15.08
C ALA A 79 -32.44 -13.66 -14.63
N SER A 80 -33.40 -14.05 -13.78
CA SER A 80 -34.48 -13.21 -13.24
C SER A 80 -34.17 -12.59 -11.87
N LEU A 81 -33.01 -12.85 -11.27
CA LEU A 81 -32.60 -12.13 -10.06
C LEU A 81 -32.52 -10.64 -10.38
N ASP A 82 -33.12 -9.83 -9.50
CA ASP A 82 -33.12 -8.38 -9.63
C ASP A 82 -31.65 -7.92 -9.77
N PRO A 83 -31.28 -7.11 -10.77
CA PRO A 83 -29.96 -6.50 -10.82
C PRO A 83 -29.60 -5.74 -9.53
N GLU A 84 -30.58 -5.47 -8.66
CA GLU A 84 -30.39 -4.98 -7.32
C GLU A 84 -29.84 -6.00 -6.29
N ASP A 85 -29.74 -7.30 -6.59
CA ASP A 85 -29.33 -8.33 -5.62
C ASP A 85 -27.97 -9.01 -5.91
N GLU A 86 -27.36 -8.74 -7.08
CA GLU A 86 -26.08 -9.37 -7.48
C GLU A 86 -24.99 -8.42 -8.01
N VAL A 87 -23.72 -8.76 -7.78
CA VAL A 87 -22.56 -8.07 -8.38
C VAL A 87 -22.13 -8.80 -9.65
N VAL A 88 -22.16 -8.13 -10.81
CA VAL A 88 -21.85 -8.75 -12.11
C VAL A 88 -20.57 -8.16 -12.72
N PHE A 89 -19.57 -9.01 -13.03
CA PHE A 89 -18.44 -8.66 -13.88
C PHE A 89 -18.58 -9.36 -15.25
N ASN A 90 -18.63 -8.58 -16.33
CA ASN A 90 -18.76 -9.09 -17.71
C ASN A 90 -17.51 -8.74 -18.54
N MET A 91 -17.00 -9.72 -19.29
CA MET A 91 -15.81 -9.59 -20.15
C MET A 91 -16.01 -8.70 -21.40
N HIS A 92 -17.24 -8.45 -21.87
CA HIS A 92 -17.42 -7.96 -23.26
C HIS A 92 -18.52 -6.91 -23.56
N ILE A 93 -19.31 -6.40 -22.60
CA ILE A 93 -20.41 -5.43 -22.87
C ILE A 93 -20.43 -4.43 -21.69
N ARG A 94 -20.18 -3.11 -21.80
CA ARG A 94 -20.87 -2.00 -22.51
C ARG A 94 -22.40 -1.98 -22.34
N VAL A 95 -22.89 -2.06 -21.11
CA VAL A 95 -24.28 -1.68 -20.75
C VAL A 95 -24.16 -0.50 -19.78
N PRO A 96 -24.97 0.58 -19.92
CA PRO A 96 -24.78 1.85 -19.22
C PRO A 96 -24.66 1.68 -17.72
N MET A 97 -23.86 2.56 -17.11
CA MET A 97 -23.46 2.68 -15.70
C MET A 97 -24.59 2.51 -14.66
N ARG A 98 -25.14 1.30 -14.54
CA ARG A 98 -25.94 0.81 -13.41
C ARG A 98 -25.25 -0.36 -12.69
N CYS A 99 -24.24 -0.97 -13.31
CA CYS A 99 -23.57 -2.16 -12.79
C CYS A 99 -22.31 -1.79 -11.99
N ARG A 100 -22.44 -1.87 -10.67
CA ARG A 100 -21.43 -2.06 -9.60
C ARG A 100 -19.98 -2.25 -10.08
N SER A 101 -19.16 -1.20 -10.01
CA SER A 101 -17.71 -1.30 -10.25
C SER A 101 -16.99 -1.87 -9.02
N GLY A 102 -16.00 -2.74 -9.22
CA GLY A 102 -15.33 -3.39 -8.09
C GLY A 102 -14.14 -4.28 -8.45
N PHE A 103 -13.74 -5.10 -7.48
CA PHE A 103 -12.59 -6.00 -7.55
C PHE A 103 -12.94 -7.38 -7.02
N ILE A 104 -12.36 -8.42 -7.62
CA ILE A 104 -12.57 -9.80 -7.19
C ILE A 104 -11.47 -10.21 -6.21
N ILE A 105 -11.87 -10.93 -5.16
CA ILE A 105 -11.00 -11.48 -4.12
C ILE A 105 -11.43 -12.93 -3.85
N HIS A 106 -10.50 -13.88 -3.79
CA HIS A 106 -10.85 -15.24 -3.34
C HIS A 106 -11.45 -15.21 -1.93
N ALA A 107 -12.49 -16.00 -1.70
CA ALA A 107 -13.15 -16.07 -0.37
C ALA A 107 -12.12 -16.40 0.74
N SER A 108 -11.24 -17.36 0.45
CA SER A 108 -10.11 -17.73 1.33
C SER A 108 -9.13 -16.59 1.61
N CYS A 109 -8.86 -15.72 0.62
CA CYS A 109 -7.98 -14.56 0.80
C CYS A 109 -8.65 -13.46 1.62
N TYR A 110 -9.94 -13.22 1.41
CA TYR A 110 -10.71 -12.28 2.22
C TYR A 110 -10.76 -12.73 3.69
N SER A 111 -10.97 -14.02 3.98
CA SER A 111 -10.92 -14.51 5.37
C SER A 111 -9.55 -14.36 6.04
N LEU A 112 -8.45 -14.37 5.28
CA LEU A 112 -7.13 -14.03 5.82
C LEU A 112 -7.01 -12.54 6.12
N LEU A 113 -7.61 -11.69 5.28
CA LEU A 113 -7.69 -10.25 5.48
C LEU A 113 -8.47 -9.92 6.76
N GLU A 114 -9.64 -10.52 6.96
CA GLU A 114 -10.42 -10.40 8.20
C GLU A 114 -9.61 -10.84 9.42
N ARG A 115 -8.89 -11.97 9.28
CA ARG A 115 -8.07 -12.47 10.38
C ARG A 115 -6.89 -11.56 10.72
N PHE A 116 -6.36 -10.83 9.73
CA PHE A 116 -5.28 -9.88 9.92
C PHE A 116 -5.74 -8.63 10.68
N PHE A 117 -6.91 -8.07 10.31
CA PHE A 117 -7.45 -6.85 10.94
C PHE A 117 -8.18 -7.09 12.27
N SER A 118 -8.56 -8.34 12.56
CA SER A 118 -9.20 -8.73 13.83
C SER A 118 -8.40 -8.27 15.07
N PRO A 119 -9.05 -7.68 16.09
CA PRO A 119 -10.51 -7.60 16.30
C PRO A 119 -11.21 -6.43 15.60
N GLY A 120 -10.47 -5.57 14.90
CA GLY A 120 -11.05 -4.50 14.10
C GLY A 120 -11.69 -5.02 12.80
N GLU A 121 -12.42 -4.13 12.13
CA GLU A 121 -13.01 -4.39 10.82
C GLU A 121 -11.99 -4.19 9.71
N VAL A 122 -12.22 -4.85 8.58
CA VAL A 122 -11.44 -4.62 7.37
C VAL A 122 -11.79 -3.21 6.83
N PRO A 123 -10.81 -2.35 6.54
CA PRO A 123 -11.09 -0.97 6.08
C PRO A 123 -11.49 -0.95 4.59
N ILE A 124 -12.74 -1.35 4.31
CA ILE A 124 -13.30 -1.55 2.96
C ILE A 124 -13.19 -0.30 2.09
N GLU A 125 -13.55 0.88 2.61
CA GLU A 125 -13.45 2.15 1.88
C GLU A 125 -12.01 2.45 1.43
N ARG A 126 -11.04 2.30 2.34
CA ARG A 126 -9.63 2.54 2.05
C ARG A 126 -9.04 1.50 1.08
N LEU A 127 -9.51 0.25 1.14
CA LEU A 127 -9.13 -0.76 0.16
C LEU A 127 -9.66 -0.41 -1.23
N MET A 128 -10.89 0.10 -1.32
CA MET A 128 -11.49 0.50 -2.60
C MET A 128 -10.69 1.64 -3.25
N ASP A 129 -10.41 2.71 -2.50
CA ASP A 129 -9.55 3.83 -2.96
C ASP A 129 -8.19 3.32 -3.44
N LEU A 130 -7.57 2.45 -2.64
CA LEU A 130 -6.27 1.88 -2.95
C LEU A 130 -6.30 1.08 -4.26
N PHE A 131 -7.31 0.23 -4.43
CA PHE A 131 -7.43 -0.63 -5.60
C PHE A 131 -7.75 0.17 -6.87
N TRP A 132 -8.62 1.19 -6.79
CA TRP A 132 -8.89 2.07 -7.93
C TRP A 132 -7.68 2.90 -8.37
N SER A 133 -6.73 3.13 -7.47
CA SER A 133 -5.48 3.86 -7.75
C SER A 133 -4.48 3.05 -8.59
N CYS A 134 -4.67 1.73 -8.66
CA CYS A 134 -3.72 0.80 -9.28
C CYS A 134 -4.16 0.45 -10.71
N PRO A 135 -3.25 0.53 -11.71
CA PRO A 135 -3.53 0.05 -13.06
C PRO A 135 -3.88 -1.44 -13.09
N ILE A 136 -4.55 -1.89 -14.15
CA ILE A 136 -4.88 -3.29 -14.41
C ILE A 136 -3.80 -3.91 -15.29
N LEU A 137 -3.36 -5.13 -14.97
CA LEU A 137 -2.37 -5.86 -15.77
C LEU A 137 -2.98 -6.40 -17.07
N GLY A 138 -2.70 -5.76 -18.21
CA GLY A 138 -3.30 -6.04 -19.53
C GLY A 138 -2.97 -7.39 -20.20
N CYS A 139 -2.53 -8.43 -19.49
CA CYS A 139 -2.09 -9.72 -20.07
C CYS A 139 -3.19 -10.77 -20.23
N GLY A 140 -4.42 -10.35 -20.58
CA GLY A 140 -5.59 -11.25 -20.68
C GLY A 140 -6.17 -11.67 -19.33
N MET A 141 -5.86 -10.91 -18.26
CA MET A 141 -6.41 -11.13 -16.92
C MET A 141 -6.71 -9.79 -16.26
N ASN A 142 -7.80 -9.71 -15.50
CA ASN A 142 -8.19 -8.47 -14.82
C ASN A 142 -7.71 -8.51 -13.35
N THR A 143 -6.43 -8.21 -13.10
CA THR A 143 -5.87 -8.02 -11.73
C THR A 143 -5.03 -6.76 -11.65
N LEU A 144 -4.71 -6.30 -10.43
CA LEU A 144 -4.01 -5.04 -10.19
C LEU A 144 -2.49 -5.13 -10.38
N ASP A 145 -1.92 -4.06 -10.91
CA ASP A 145 -0.50 -3.78 -10.91
C ASP A 145 -0.11 -2.97 -9.67
N TRP A 146 0.22 -3.68 -8.60
CA TRP A 146 0.78 -3.09 -7.38
C TRP A 146 2.25 -2.66 -7.50
N GLY A 147 2.91 -2.92 -8.62
CA GLY A 147 4.36 -2.78 -8.74
C GLY A 147 5.17 -3.89 -8.02
N HIS A 148 4.53 -5.01 -7.66
CA HIS A 148 5.17 -6.22 -7.12
C HIS A 148 4.73 -7.50 -7.85
N GLU A 149 5.47 -8.58 -7.62
CA GLU A 149 5.33 -9.86 -8.34
C GLU A 149 4.32 -10.84 -7.71
N TYR A 150 3.43 -10.34 -6.86
CA TYR A 150 2.61 -11.15 -5.92
C TYR A 150 3.39 -12.29 -5.24
N SER A 151 4.64 -11.99 -4.87
CA SER A 151 5.60 -12.92 -4.28
C SER A 151 5.83 -14.18 -5.13
N GLY A 152 6.04 -14.00 -6.44
CA GLY A 152 6.47 -15.04 -7.38
C GLY A 152 5.36 -15.61 -8.28
N VAL A 153 4.14 -15.07 -8.23
CA VAL A 153 3.08 -15.44 -9.20
C VAL A 153 3.27 -14.73 -10.53
N PHE A 154 3.85 -13.53 -10.50
CA PHE A 154 4.27 -12.78 -11.68
C PHE A 154 5.77 -12.62 -11.71
N ARG A 155 6.31 -12.21 -12.86
CA ARG A 155 7.68 -11.75 -13.04
C ARG A 155 7.66 -10.38 -13.67
N VAL A 156 8.52 -9.50 -13.21
CA VAL A 156 8.78 -8.25 -13.91
C VAL A 156 9.63 -8.58 -15.14
N LYS A 157 9.15 -8.22 -16.34
CA LYS A 157 10.06 -8.14 -17.49
C LYS A 157 10.96 -6.94 -17.25
N GLU A 158 12.27 -7.14 -17.21
CA GLU A 158 13.33 -6.14 -16.94
C GLU A 158 12.95 -4.71 -17.39
N HIS A 159 12.29 -3.97 -16.51
CA HIS A 159 11.92 -2.57 -16.67
C HIS A 159 12.06 -1.93 -15.30
N TYR A 160 12.46 -0.66 -15.28
CA TYR A 160 12.68 0.09 -14.05
C TYR A 160 11.43 0.13 -13.16
N PRO A 161 11.55 0.13 -11.81
CA PRO A 161 10.42 0.13 -10.87
C PRO A 161 9.27 1.11 -11.15
N TRP A 162 9.56 2.27 -11.73
CA TRP A 162 8.59 3.33 -12.07
C TRP A 162 7.94 3.19 -13.47
N GLU A 163 8.44 2.27 -14.31
CA GLU A 163 7.97 1.97 -15.67
C GLU A 163 7.52 0.50 -15.82
N LYS A 164 7.53 -0.28 -14.72
CA LYS A 164 7.29 -1.72 -14.73
C LYS A 164 6.00 -2.07 -15.46
N ARG A 165 6.15 -2.91 -16.50
CA ARG A 165 5.09 -3.80 -16.98
C ARG A 165 5.33 -5.18 -16.40
N VAL A 166 4.48 -5.58 -15.46
CA VAL A 166 4.54 -6.91 -14.86
C VAL A 166 3.96 -7.93 -15.84
N VAL A 167 4.59 -9.09 -15.96
CA VAL A 167 4.15 -10.16 -16.85
C VAL A 167 3.99 -11.44 -16.06
N LYS A 168 2.99 -12.26 -16.38
CA LYS A 168 2.76 -13.52 -15.65
C LYS A 168 3.92 -14.49 -15.89
N VAL A 169 4.31 -15.27 -14.87
CA VAL A 169 5.36 -16.30 -15.04
C VAL A 169 4.84 -17.41 -15.97
N GLU A 170 5.60 -17.75 -17.01
CA GLU A 170 5.38 -18.98 -17.79
C GLU A 170 5.41 -20.17 -16.82
N GLY A 171 4.26 -20.81 -16.63
CA GLY A 171 4.03 -21.75 -15.53
C GLY A 171 2.72 -21.53 -14.78
N SER A 172 2.29 -20.28 -14.68
CA SER A 172 1.01 -19.92 -14.06
C SER A 172 -0.22 -20.20 -14.96
N TRP A 173 0.06 -20.48 -16.24
CA TRP A 173 -0.86 -21.01 -17.25
C TRP A 173 -0.91 -22.54 -17.28
N ILE A 174 -0.14 -23.24 -16.45
CA ILE A 174 0.02 -24.70 -16.56
C ILE A 174 -1.34 -25.38 -16.38
N PHE A 175 -1.95 -25.71 -17.52
CA PHE A 175 -2.65 -26.97 -17.70
C PHE A 175 -1.58 -28.03 -17.44
N TYR A 176 -1.65 -28.65 -16.26
CA TYR A 176 -0.85 -29.78 -15.78
C TYR A 176 0.23 -30.30 -16.76
N ALA A 177 1.44 -29.74 -16.68
CA ALA A 177 2.63 -30.38 -17.24
C ALA A 177 3.12 -31.37 -16.16
N PRO A 178 3.09 -32.69 -16.42
CA PRO A 178 3.33 -33.72 -15.39
C PRO A 178 4.73 -33.67 -14.77
N ASP A 179 5.69 -32.99 -15.42
CA ASP A 179 7.10 -32.99 -15.01
C ASP A 179 7.51 -31.77 -14.15
N ILE A 180 6.59 -30.82 -13.90
CA ILE A 180 6.87 -29.65 -13.06
C ILE A 180 6.20 -29.85 -11.69
N PRO A 181 6.96 -29.82 -10.57
CA PRO A 181 6.37 -29.86 -9.23
C PRO A 181 5.29 -28.79 -9.09
N GLU A 182 4.11 -29.19 -8.59
CA GLU A 182 2.97 -28.28 -8.44
C GLU A 182 3.39 -27.03 -7.63
N PRO A 183 3.22 -25.81 -8.18
CA PRO A 183 3.61 -24.61 -7.46
C PRO A 183 2.84 -24.45 -6.15
N PHE A 184 3.55 -24.13 -5.07
CA PHE A 184 2.94 -24.05 -3.72
C PHE A 184 1.76 -23.07 -3.63
N PHE A 185 1.70 -22.06 -4.51
CA PHE A 185 0.63 -21.06 -4.55
C PHE A 185 -0.71 -21.57 -5.10
N LEU A 186 -0.76 -22.80 -5.64
CA LEU A 186 -2.01 -23.46 -6.07
C LEU A 186 -2.75 -24.13 -4.90
N HIS A 187 -2.06 -24.39 -3.79
CA HIS A 187 -2.67 -25.07 -2.64
C HIS A 187 -3.49 -24.12 -1.77
N ASP A 188 -4.59 -24.63 -1.23
CA ASP A 188 -5.48 -23.89 -0.34
C ASP A 188 -4.70 -23.29 0.85
N PRO A 189 -4.70 -21.96 1.04
CA PRO A 189 -4.03 -21.34 2.19
C PRO A 189 -4.64 -21.79 3.53
N TRP A 190 -5.89 -22.25 3.54
CA TRP A 190 -6.56 -22.87 4.68
C TRP A 190 -6.46 -24.40 4.67
N GLY A 191 -5.82 -25.03 3.68
CA GLY A 191 -5.71 -26.50 3.57
C GLY A 191 -5.06 -27.16 4.79
N ALA A 192 -4.00 -26.56 5.34
CA ALA A 192 -3.37 -27.01 6.59
C ALA A 192 -4.31 -26.94 7.81
N LEU A 193 -5.36 -26.12 7.75
CA LEU A 193 -6.40 -25.96 8.76
C LEU A 193 -7.62 -26.86 8.51
N LYS A 194 -8.02 -27.10 7.26
CA LYS A 194 -9.07 -28.08 6.92
C LYS A 194 -8.69 -29.48 7.41
N ASN A 195 -7.40 -29.81 7.38
CA ASN A 195 -6.81 -31.00 8.01
C ASN A 195 -6.30 -30.73 9.46
N GLY A 196 -6.87 -29.74 10.15
CA GLY A 196 -6.35 -28.99 11.32
C GLY A 196 -5.92 -29.75 12.57
N LYS A 197 -5.87 -31.09 12.52
CA LYS A 197 -5.22 -31.94 13.52
C LYS A 197 -3.75 -31.57 13.71
N ARG A 198 -3.01 -31.23 12.65
CA ARG A 198 -1.55 -31.00 12.74
C ARG A 198 -1.19 -29.71 13.47
N ILE A 199 -1.77 -28.57 13.08
CA ILE A 199 -1.53 -27.28 13.74
C ILE A 199 -2.03 -27.32 15.20
N LYS A 200 -3.25 -27.80 15.44
CA LYS A 200 -3.79 -27.93 16.79
C LYS A 200 -2.95 -28.88 17.65
N ALA A 201 -2.50 -30.02 17.11
CA ALA A 201 -1.62 -30.94 17.83
C ALA A 201 -0.24 -30.34 18.12
N LEU A 202 0.27 -29.46 17.24
CA LEU A 202 1.54 -28.77 17.46
C LEU A 202 1.41 -27.76 18.62
N VAL A 203 0.38 -26.91 18.59
CA VAL A 203 0.08 -25.97 19.69
C VAL A 203 -0.15 -26.73 20.99
N ARG A 204 -0.86 -27.86 20.96
CA ARG A 204 -1.06 -28.71 22.14
C ARG A 204 0.26 -29.27 22.69
N ARG A 205 1.18 -29.71 21.83
CA ARG A 205 2.51 -30.21 22.24
C ARG A 205 3.42 -29.12 22.80
N ALA A 206 3.21 -27.86 22.41
CA ALA A 206 3.93 -26.72 22.93
C ALA A 206 3.50 -26.31 24.35
N ARG A 207 2.38 -26.85 24.87
CA ARG A 207 1.90 -26.49 26.21
C ARG A 207 2.90 -26.88 27.29
N LEU A 208 3.12 -25.94 28.20
CA LEU A 208 3.94 -26.11 29.40
C LEU A 208 3.09 -26.70 30.53
N ASP A 209 2.50 -27.86 30.30
CA ASP A 209 1.67 -28.56 31.30
C ASP A 209 2.53 -29.38 32.30
N ASP A 210 3.83 -29.52 32.02
CA ASP A 210 4.76 -30.32 32.81
C ASP A 210 5.50 -29.47 33.87
N LYS A 211 5.36 -29.84 35.15
CA LYS A 211 6.09 -29.24 36.30
C LYS A 211 7.61 -29.21 36.06
N ARG A 212 8.15 -30.15 35.28
CA ARG A 212 9.58 -30.24 34.94
C ARG A 212 10.03 -29.17 33.93
N LYS A 213 9.15 -28.73 33.03
CA LYS A 213 9.43 -27.64 32.07
C LYS A 213 9.31 -26.26 32.70
N LYS A 214 8.42 -26.08 33.69
CA LYS A 214 8.33 -24.85 34.49
C LYS A 214 9.63 -24.56 35.27
N ARG A 215 10.28 -25.57 35.87
CA ARG A 215 11.57 -25.39 36.58
C ARG A 215 12.70 -24.89 35.68
N ARG A 216 12.83 -25.45 34.46
CA ARG A 216 13.88 -25.03 33.50
C ARG A 216 13.77 -23.57 33.03
N LEU A 217 12.58 -22.98 33.12
CA LEU A 217 12.32 -21.59 32.73
C LEU A 217 12.63 -20.60 33.85
N VAL A 218 12.52 -21.05 35.11
CA VAL A 218 12.80 -20.25 36.32
C VAL A 218 14.28 -20.32 36.72
N GLU A 219 14.95 -21.46 36.49
CA GLU A 219 16.34 -21.71 36.93
C GLU A 219 17.45 -20.95 36.15
N ARG A 220 17.10 -20.06 35.20
CA ARG A 220 18.11 -19.34 34.39
C ARG A 220 18.25 -17.85 34.65
N SER A 221 17.54 -17.29 35.63
CA SER A 221 17.74 -15.91 36.07
C SER A 221 18.40 -15.86 37.43
N SER A 222 19.73 -15.74 37.45
CA SER A 222 20.53 -15.04 38.49
C SER A 222 22.03 -15.35 38.32
N ALA A 223 22.58 -15.21 37.11
CA ALA A 223 24.02 -14.97 37.04
C ALA A 223 24.24 -13.47 37.31
N PRO A 224 25.04 -13.09 38.32
CA PRO A 224 25.34 -11.68 38.56
C PRO A 224 26.06 -11.09 37.35
N ILE A 225 25.58 -9.94 36.89
CA ILE A 225 26.23 -9.15 35.84
C ILE A 225 27.47 -8.51 36.48
N SER A 226 28.56 -9.27 36.58
CA SER A 226 29.87 -8.73 36.98
C SER A 226 30.87 -8.95 35.85
N GLY A 227 31.38 -7.84 35.31
CA GLY A 227 32.54 -7.84 34.42
C GLY A 227 32.48 -6.75 33.34
N TYR A 228 33.30 -5.71 33.51
CA TYR A 228 33.90 -4.77 32.53
C TYR A 228 33.47 -4.88 31.05
N ALA A 229 32.20 -4.64 30.73
CA ALA A 229 31.79 -4.31 29.37
C ALA A 229 31.63 -2.79 29.31
N GLU A 230 32.24 -2.13 28.33
CA GLU A 230 32.04 -0.69 28.14
C GLU A 230 30.54 -0.41 27.97
N PRO A 231 29.96 0.42 28.84
CA PRO A 231 28.55 0.75 28.76
C PRO A 231 28.28 1.56 27.48
N ASN A 232 27.30 1.13 26.71
CA ASN A 232 26.70 1.89 25.62
C ASN A 232 25.27 2.33 25.98
N CYS A 233 24.71 3.23 25.16
CA CYS A 233 23.38 3.81 25.37
C CYS A 233 22.23 2.79 25.46
N LEU A 234 22.41 1.57 24.93
CA LEU A 234 21.42 0.49 25.01
C LEU A 234 21.61 -0.38 26.26
N THR A 235 22.84 -0.59 26.71
CA THR A 235 23.14 -1.30 27.96
C THR A 235 22.78 -0.49 29.21
N SER A 236 22.57 0.82 29.07
CA SER A 236 22.05 1.70 30.14
C SER A 236 20.52 1.70 30.25
N LEU A 237 19.80 1.08 29.30
CA LEU A 237 18.34 0.95 29.39
C LEU A 237 17.96 -0.10 30.44
N THR A 238 16.78 0.06 31.05
CA THR A 238 16.22 -1.00 31.88
C THR A 238 15.89 -2.23 31.01
N LEU A 239 15.86 -3.41 31.62
CA LEU A 239 15.60 -4.66 30.91
C LEU A 239 14.25 -4.64 30.19
N GLU A 240 13.24 -4.02 30.79
CA GLU A 240 11.89 -3.88 30.24
C GLU A 240 11.89 -3.02 28.97
N LEU A 241 12.61 -1.89 28.98
CA LEU A 241 12.73 -1.02 27.81
C LEU A 241 13.51 -1.71 26.68
N LEU A 242 14.59 -2.40 27.02
CA LEU A 242 15.36 -3.17 26.05
C LEU A 242 14.51 -4.31 25.45
N GLU A 243 13.73 -5.01 26.28
CA GLU A 243 12.81 -6.04 25.83
C GLU A 243 11.76 -5.47 24.87
N LEU A 244 11.14 -4.33 25.22
CA LEU A 244 10.17 -3.64 24.34
C LEU A 244 10.75 -3.27 22.98
N ILE A 245 12.04 -2.91 22.91
CA ILE A 245 12.73 -2.64 21.65
C ILE A 245 12.98 -3.96 20.90
N VAL A 246 13.58 -4.96 21.56
CA VAL A 246 14.00 -6.22 20.94
C VAL A 246 12.81 -7.02 20.41
N VAL A 247 11.65 -7.00 21.07
CA VAL A 247 10.44 -7.71 20.58
C VAL A 247 9.85 -7.11 19.31
N GLN A 248 10.24 -5.90 18.90
CA GLN A 248 9.82 -5.29 17.62
C GLN A 248 10.76 -5.64 16.47
N LEU A 249 12.00 -6.05 16.76
CA LEU A 249 13.00 -6.33 15.74
C LEU A 249 12.76 -7.69 15.07
N PRO A 250 13.03 -7.87 13.77
CA PRO A 250 13.21 -9.18 13.15
C PRO A 250 14.22 -10.05 13.92
N THR A 251 14.06 -11.38 13.91
CA THR A 251 14.98 -12.28 14.62
C THR A 251 16.43 -12.11 14.18
N VAL A 252 16.66 -11.84 12.89
CA VAL A 252 18.02 -11.59 12.36
C VAL A 252 18.65 -10.34 12.97
N ASP A 253 17.88 -9.26 13.13
CA ASP A 253 18.36 -8.00 13.68
C ASP A 253 18.53 -8.08 15.20
N ALA A 254 17.64 -8.79 15.89
CA ALA A 254 17.80 -9.07 17.32
C ALA A 254 19.08 -9.87 17.61
N LEU A 255 19.41 -10.84 16.75
CA LEU A 255 20.66 -11.60 16.84
C LEU A 255 21.88 -10.73 16.49
N ALA A 256 21.80 -9.90 15.45
CA ALA A 256 22.86 -8.97 15.08
C ALA A 256 23.13 -7.96 16.21
N LEU A 257 22.07 -7.44 16.84
CA LEU A 257 22.16 -6.53 17.99
C LEU A 257 22.83 -7.21 19.19
N SER A 258 22.48 -8.48 19.46
CA SER A 258 23.16 -9.29 20.47
C SER A 258 24.64 -9.47 20.16
N GLN A 259 25.04 -9.53 18.88
CA GLN A 259 26.44 -9.71 18.46
C GLN A 259 27.22 -8.38 18.42
N ALA A 260 26.54 -7.24 18.35
CA ALA A 260 27.15 -5.93 18.22
C ALA A 260 27.93 -5.47 19.47
N SER A 261 27.62 -6.02 20.65
CA SER A 261 28.32 -5.68 21.90
C SER A 261 28.37 -6.87 22.86
N LYS A 262 29.49 -7.05 23.55
CA LYS A 262 29.62 -8.04 24.65
C LYS A 262 28.63 -7.80 25.79
N GLY A 263 28.29 -6.53 26.06
CA GLY A 263 27.28 -6.18 27.06
C GLY A 263 25.88 -6.61 26.63
N LEU A 264 25.51 -6.30 25.38
CA LEU A 264 24.22 -6.73 24.81
C LEU A 264 24.14 -8.24 24.66
N ALA A 265 25.22 -8.93 24.30
CA ALA A 265 25.28 -10.40 24.23
C ALA A 265 25.00 -11.10 25.58
N ARG A 266 25.27 -10.41 26.69
CA ARG A 266 24.99 -10.90 28.05
C ARG A 266 23.56 -10.59 28.49
N ILE A 267 23.02 -9.44 28.07
CA ILE A 267 21.68 -8.98 28.45
C ILE A 267 20.61 -9.62 27.56
N ILE A 268 20.76 -9.51 26.24
CA ILE A 268 19.90 -10.16 25.25
C ILE A 268 20.26 -11.64 25.32
N PRO A 269 19.37 -12.51 25.85
CA PRO A 269 19.75 -13.89 26.05
C PRO A 269 20.08 -14.51 24.70
N SER A 270 21.14 -15.32 24.64
CA SER A 270 21.42 -16.21 23.48
C SER A 270 20.22 -17.10 23.11
N ASN A 271 19.25 -17.22 24.02
CA ASN A 271 18.02 -17.95 23.81
C ASN A 271 16.80 -17.12 23.43
N LEU A 272 16.83 -15.78 23.50
CA LEU A 272 15.71 -14.82 23.40
C LEU A 272 14.49 -15.26 24.25
N GLY A 273 13.97 -14.42 25.14
CA GLY A 273 12.91 -14.81 26.08
C GLY A 273 11.64 -15.38 25.41
N GLN A 274 10.78 -16.06 26.18
CA GLN A 274 9.50 -16.57 25.65
C GLN A 274 8.59 -15.44 25.11
N SER A 275 8.67 -14.26 25.70
CA SER A 275 8.06 -13.01 25.21
C SER A 275 8.51 -12.63 23.80
N PHE A 276 9.82 -12.67 23.54
CA PHE A 276 10.39 -12.46 22.21
C PHE A 276 9.84 -13.48 21.22
N TRP A 277 9.90 -14.77 21.53
CA TRP A 277 9.39 -15.79 20.60
C TRP A 277 7.88 -15.70 20.39
N ARG A 278 7.13 -15.30 21.43
CA ARG A 278 5.70 -14.99 21.31
C ARG A 278 5.45 -13.82 20.38
N SER A 279 6.27 -12.78 20.43
CA SER A 279 6.14 -11.61 19.53
C SER A 279 6.18 -12.03 18.06
N ARG A 280 6.94 -13.07 17.69
CA ARG A 280 7.04 -13.54 16.30
C ARG A 280 5.71 -13.99 15.70
N PHE A 281 4.72 -14.32 16.53
CA PHE A 281 3.38 -14.72 16.12
C PHE A 281 2.41 -13.53 16.02
N GLN A 282 2.85 -12.29 16.26
CA GLN A 282 2.02 -11.11 16.03
C GLN A 282 1.75 -10.92 14.53
N PRO A 283 0.60 -10.33 14.15
CA PRO A 283 0.18 -10.21 12.75
C PRO A 283 1.23 -9.57 11.82
N ASN A 284 1.98 -8.60 12.33
CA ASN A 284 2.99 -7.83 11.62
C ASN A 284 4.42 -8.40 11.74
N LEU A 285 4.59 -9.63 12.24
CA LEU A 285 5.89 -10.26 12.45
C LEU A 285 5.98 -11.63 11.74
N GLU A 286 7.12 -12.29 11.90
CA GLU A 286 7.59 -13.41 11.06
C GLU A 286 6.59 -14.55 10.84
N LEU A 287 5.84 -14.93 11.87
CA LEU A 287 4.87 -16.02 11.88
C LEU A 287 3.44 -15.51 12.13
N GLY A 288 3.12 -14.27 11.77
CA GLY A 288 1.76 -13.72 11.93
C GLY A 288 0.66 -14.57 11.28
N TYR A 289 1.00 -15.28 10.19
CA TYR A 289 0.12 -16.23 9.51
C TYR A 289 -0.22 -17.49 10.32
N ALA A 290 0.46 -17.72 11.45
CA ALA A 290 0.21 -18.81 12.40
C ALA A 290 -0.60 -18.33 13.62
N PHE A 291 -1.65 -17.56 13.34
CA PHE A 291 -2.49 -16.88 14.33
C PHE A 291 -3.26 -17.81 15.28
N GLU A 292 -3.27 -19.13 15.04
CA GLU A 292 -3.87 -20.13 15.92
C GLU A 292 -3.12 -20.26 17.24
N ALA A 293 -1.80 -20.02 17.23
CA ALA A 293 -0.98 -20.05 18.44
C ALA A 293 -1.44 -19.01 19.47
N ASN A 294 -2.00 -17.89 19.02
CA ASN A 294 -2.51 -16.82 19.90
C ASN A 294 -3.94 -17.05 20.39
N LYS A 295 -4.66 -18.09 19.91
CA LYS A 295 -6.04 -18.39 20.34
C LYS A 295 -6.13 -19.16 21.66
N THR A 296 -5.00 -19.65 22.18
CA THR A 296 -4.97 -20.46 23.41
C THR A 296 -4.59 -19.62 24.62
N ASN A 297 -5.29 -19.83 25.74
CA ASN A 297 -4.98 -19.20 27.03
C ASN A 297 -3.88 -19.95 27.82
N CYS A 298 -3.42 -21.10 27.32
CA CYS A 298 -2.36 -21.89 27.97
C CYS A 298 -0.97 -21.24 27.81
N LEU A 299 -0.09 -21.47 28.79
CA LEU A 299 1.33 -21.16 28.68
C LEU A 299 2.00 -22.08 27.65
N LEU A 300 2.66 -21.50 26.65
CA LEU A 300 3.34 -22.22 25.58
C LEU A 300 4.86 -22.05 25.66
N ASP A 301 5.59 -23.06 25.19
CA ASP A 301 6.98 -22.92 24.76
C ASP A 301 7.01 -22.32 23.34
N TRP A 302 6.93 -20.99 23.28
CA TRP A 302 6.95 -20.19 22.06
C TRP A 302 8.22 -20.38 21.25
N LYS A 303 9.37 -20.57 21.90
CA LYS A 303 10.63 -20.85 21.21
C LYS A 303 10.55 -22.15 20.42
N TRP A 304 10.16 -23.23 21.10
CA TRP A 304 9.99 -24.52 20.45
C TRP A 304 8.94 -24.45 19.33
N LEU A 305 7.83 -23.77 19.59
CA LEU A 305 6.74 -23.61 18.65
C LEU A 305 7.16 -22.85 17.40
N TYR A 306 7.96 -21.78 17.54
CA TYR A 306 8.51 -21.00 16.43
C TYR A 306 9.29 -21.89 15.45
N PHE A 307 10.27 -22.66 15.94
CA PHE A 307 11.07 -23.52 15.06
C PHE A 307 10.22 -24.61 14.40
N LYS A 308 9.27 -25.20 15.14
CA LYS A 308 8.39 -26.22 14.57
C LYS A 308 7.41 -25.68 13.53
N PHE A 309 6.93 -24.45 13.68
CA PHE A 309 6.12 -23.82 12.64
C PHE A 309 6.95 -23.50 11.39
N ARG A 310 8.21 -23.08 11.54
CA ARG A 310 9.10 -22.88 10.39
C ARG A 310 9.36 -24.18 9.64
N ASP A 311 9.62 -25.27 10.35
CA ASP A 311 9.77 -26.60 9.75
C ASP A 311 8.48 -27.02 9.04
N LEU A 312 7.32 -26.88 9.68
CA LEU A 312 6.03 -27.21 9.09
C LEU A 312 5.74 -26.39 7.83
N THR A 313 6.04 -25.09 7.84
CA THR A 313 5.86 -24.21 6.69
C THR A 313 6.72 -24.64 5.51
N ARG A 314 7.92 -25.19 5.74
CA ARG A 314 8.77 -25.73 4.67
C ARG A 314 8.18 -26.99 4.03
N LEU A 315 7.43 -27.78 4.78
CA LEU A 315 6.88 -29.07 4.35
C LEU A 315 5.47 -28.96 3.75
N GLU A 316 4.64 -28.03 4.22
CA GLU A 316 3.23 -27.93 3.84
C GLU A 316 3.00 -26.79 2.81
N PRO A 317 2.72 -27.11 1.54
CA PRO A 317 2.55 -26.10 0.49
C PRO A 317 1.44 -25.07 0.77
N GLY A 318 0.30 -25.51 1.31
CA GLY A 318 -0.79 -24.60 1.70
C GLY A 318 -0.39 -23.60 2.78
N LEU A 319 0.49 -24.00 3.71
CA LEU A 319 1.02 -23.08 4.72
C LEU A 319 2.02 -22.08 4.12
N LYS A 320 2.80 -22.48 3.11
CA LYS A 320 3.62 -21.56 2.31
C LYS A 320 2.76 -20.54 1.58
N ASN A 321 1.65 -20.98 0.96
CA ASN A 321 0.73 -20.07 0.28
C ASN A 321 0.07 -19.10 1.26
N ARG A 322 -0.33 -19.58 2.44
CA ARG A 322 -0.84 -18.71 3.51
C ARG A 322 0.20 -17.66 3.92
N MET A 323 1.44 -18.07 4.21
CA MET A 323 2.52 -17.14 4.53
C MET A 323 2.72 -16.11 3.42
N ARG A 324 2.66 -16.53 2.15
CA ARG A 324 2.77 -15.65 0.98
C ARG A 324 1.67 -14.58 0.99
N ILE A 325 0.41 -15.00 1.06
CA ILE A 325 -0.75 -14.09 1.04
C ILE A 325 -0.73 -13.17 2.26
N TRP A 326 -0.39 -13.71 3.44
CA TRP A 326 -0.27 -12.93 4.67
C TRP A 326 0.77 -11.81 4.55
N LYS A 327 1.92 -12.08 3.91
CA LYS A 327 2.94 -11.06 3.65
C LYS A 327 2.42 -9.96 2.73
N LEU A 328 1.64 -10.30 1.70
CA LEU A 328 1.03 -9.30 0.80
C LEU A 328 -0.01 -8.42 1.53
N ILE A 329 -0.79 -9.02 2.44
CA ILE A 329 -1.71 -8.29 3.31
C ILE A 329 -0.94 -7.38 4.27
N GLN A 330 0.13 -7.89 4.88
CA GLN A 330 0.98 -7.15 5.80
C GLN A 330 1.65 -5.96 5.12
N SER A 331 2.26 -6.16 3.94
CA SER A 331 2.84 -5.12 3.13
C SER A 331 2.70 -5.47 1.63
N PRO A 332 2.17 -4.57 0.80
CA PRO A 332 1.93 -3.15 1.11
C PRO A 332 0.54 -2.85 1.69
N ILE A 333 -0.42 -3.80 1.68
CA ILE A 333 -1.84 -3.46 1.88
C ILE A 333 -2.12 -2.80 3.23
N SER A 334 -1.73 -3.43 4.35
CA SER A 334 -1.97 -2.87 5.69
C SER A 334 -1.28 -1.53 5.90
N GLU A 335 -0.10 -1.33 5.32
CA GLU A 335 0.66 -0.08 5.44
C GLU A 335 -0.02 1.06 4.67
N LEU A 336 -0.61 0.76 3.51
CA LEU A 336 -1.27 1.76 2.66
C LEU A 336 -2.69 2.11 3.12
N VAL A 337 -3.47 1.14 3.62
CA VAL A 337 -4.82 1.43 4.12
C VAL A 337 -4.83 2.20 5.44
N THR A 338 -3.74 2.13 6.20
CA THR A 338 -3.58 2.87 7.48
C THR A 338 -3.05 4.29 7.29
N LEU A 339 -2.76 4.71 6.05
CA LEU A 339 -2.40 6.08 5.74
C LEU A 339 -3.54 7.02 6.11
N GLY A 340 -3.22 8.04 6.91
CA GLY A 340 -4.20 9.04 7.33
C GLY A 340 -4.19 10.24 6.41
N TRP A 341 -5.32 10.46 5.75
CA TRP A 341 -5.61 11.64 4.95
C TRP A 341 -5.74 12.89 5.83
N SER A 342 -5.15 14.00 5.38
CA SER A 342 -5.27 15.30 6.05
C SER A 342 -6.46 16.05 5.45
N SER A 343 -7.52 16.24 6.23
CA SER A 343 -8.72 16.95 5.77
C SER A 343 -8.46 18.45 5.54
N GLY A 344 -9.44 19.13 4.92
CA GLY A 344 -9.36 20.56 4.59
C GLY A 344 -9.14 21.50 5.80
N ILE A 345 -9.37 21.03 7.03
CA ILE A 345 -9.14 21.81 8.27
C ILE A 345 -7.65 22.22 8.40
N SER A 346 -6.74 21.42 7.84
CA SER A 346 -5.30 21.71 7.84
C SER A 346 -4.84 22.52 6.61
N LEU A 347 -5.76 23.07 5.82
CA LEU A 347 -5.44 23.91 4.66
C LEU A 347 -5.74 25.38 4.98
N ARG A 348 -4.94 26.29 4.41
CA ARG A 348 -5.20 27.73 4.52
C ARG A 348 -5.96 28.23 3.29
N PRO A 349 -7.02 29.04 3.49
CA PRO A 349 -7.78 29.61 2.38
C PRO A 349 -6.90 30.53 1.54
N LEU A 350 -7.24 30.62 0.25
CA LEU A 350 -6.66 31.61 -0.65
C LEU A 350 -7.41 32.94 -0.48
N ASN A 351 -6.66 34.01 -0.23
CA ASN A 351 -7.17 35.38 -0.22
C ASN A 351 -6.98 36.09 -1.59
N ILE A 352 -6.71 35.31 -2.64
CA ILE A 352 -6.36 35.77 -3.99
C ILE A 352 -7.12 34.89 -4.98
N GLU A 353 -7.66 35.48 -6.05
CA GLU A 353 -8.38 34.71 -7.08
C GLU A 353 -7.41 33.82 -7.88
N LYS A 354 -7.87 32.63 -8.31
CA LYS A 354 -7.02 31.67 -9.06
C LYS A 354 -6.47 32.23 -10.38
N ASN A 355 -7.18 33.17 -11.02
CA ASN A 355 -6.77 33.85 -12.26
C ASN A 355 -5.60 34.84 -12.06
N GLN A 356 -5.37 35.30 -10.83
CA GLN A 356 -4.25 36.17 -10.43
C GLN A 356 -2.99 35.38 -10.08
N LEU A 357 -3.01 34.05 -10.26
CA LEU A 357 -1.93 33.15 -9.91
C LEU A 357 -1.32 32.54 -11.16
N ARG A 358 0.00 32.64 -11.27
CA ARG A 358 0.77 31.95 -12.31
C ARG A 358 1.20 30.58 -11.79
N TRP A 359 0.61 29.53 -12.32
CA TRP A 359 0.85 28.14 -11.90
C TRP A 359 1.95 27.45 -12.71
N THR A 360 2.86 26.78 -12.01
CA THR A 360 3.84 25.85 -12.57
C THR A 360 3.60 24.47 -11.96
N LYS A 361 3.50 23.42 -12.78
CA LYS A 361 3.10 22.08 -12.31
C LYS A 361 3.97 20.95 -12.84
N GLY A 362 4.13 19.91 -12.03
CA GLY A 362 4.74 18.63 -12.37
C GLY A 362 3.78 17.50 -12.02
N ARG A 363 3.70 16.48 -12.88
CA ARG A 363 2.75 15.36 -12.73
C ARG A 363 3.21 14.10 -13.43
N GLY A 364 2.72 12.96 -12.93
CA GLY A 364 2.75 11.70 -13.67
C GLY A 364 1.82 11.71 -14.88
N VAL A 365 1.62 10.54 -15.49
CA VAL A 365 0.64 10.35 -16.56
C VAL A 365 -0.72 10.13 -15.90
N ILE A 366 -1.54 11.17 -15.87
CA ILE A 366 -2.87 11.14 -15.24
C ILE A 366 -3.93 10.84 -16.29
N HIS A 367 -4.71 9.80 -16.05
CA HIS A 367 -5.88 9.45 -16.86
C HIS A 367 -7.16 10.01 -16.22
N PRO A 368 -8.07 10.61 -17.00
CA PRO A 368 -9.32 11.17 -16.49
C PRO A 368 -10.22 10.08 -15.91
N MET A 369 -11.04 10.44 -14.92
CA MET A 369 -12.09 9.55 -14.42
C MET A 369 -13.23 9.44 -15.46
N GLU A 370 -13.83 8.25 -15.58
CA GLU A 370 -14.86 7.93 -16.58
C GLU A 370 -16.09 8.88 -16.52
N SER A 371 -16.33 9.54 -15.38
CA SER A 371 -17.40 10.53 -15.20
C SER A 371 -17.20 11.85 -15.96
N GLU A 372 -16.00 12.14 -16.47
CA GLU A 372 -15.68 13.40 -17.17
C GLU A 372 -15.88 13.34 -18.70
N CYS A 373 -16.31 12.20 -19.25
CA CYS A 373 -16.52 12.02 -20.70
C CYS A 373 -18.00 11.76 -21.07
N PRO A 374 -18.91 12.73 -20.87
CA PRO A 374 -20.35 12.55 -21.18
C PRO A 374 -20.69 12.45 -22.68
N GLY A 375 -19.72 12.55 -23.59
CA GLY A 375 -19.95 12.61 -25.05
C GLY A 375 -19.45 11.40 -25.86
N TYR A 376 -18.74 10.44 -25.25
CA TYR A 376 -18.16 9.30 -25.98
C TYR A 376 -18.50 7.98 -25.29
N PRO A 377 -19.72 7.42 -25.51
CA PRO A 377 -20.10 6.10 -24.99
C PRO A 377 -19.23 4.96 -25.56
N ASP A 378 -18.37 5.26 -26.54
CA ASP A 378 -17.55 4.31 -27.26
C ASP A 378 -16.05 4.30 -26.90
N MET A 379 -15.56 5.13 -25.97
CA MET A 379 -14.17 5.02 -25.53
C MET A 379 -14.02 3.94 -24.45
N LYS A 380 -13.23 2.92 -24.77
CA LYS A 380 -13.12 1.64 -24.07
C LYS A 380 -12.45 1.87 -22.70
N SER A 381 -13.09 1.48 -21.60
CA SER A 381 -12.48 1.37 -20.26
C SER A 381 -11.42 0.26 -20.14
N ARG A 382 -10.84 -0.19 -21.27
CA ARG A 382 -9.78 -1.19 -21.36
C ARG A 382 -8.38 -0.64 -21.03
N ASP A 383 -8.25 0.66 -20.77
CA ASP A 383 -6.97 1.36 -20.98
C ASP A 383 -6.30 1.93 -19.70
N PHE A 384 -6.81 1.71 -18.47
CA PHE A 384 -6.03 2.01 -17.26
C PHE A 384 -4.97 0.91 -16.99
N GLN A 385 -4.08 0.72 -17.95
CA GLN A 385 -2.97 -0.26 -17.91
C GLN A 385 -1.65 0.39 -17.50
N ASP A 386 -1.60 1.73 -17.50
CA ASP A 386 -0.45 2.51 -17.08
C ASP A 386 -0.88 3.83 -16.42
N GLY A 387 0.12 4.60 -15.97
CA GLY A 387 -0.11 5.92 -15.37
C GLY A 387 -0.71 5.86 -13.97
N CYS A 388 -1.52 6.88 -13.66
CA CYS A 388 -2.21 7.06 -12.39
C CYS A 388 -3.55 7.79 -12.60
N LYS A 389 -4.36 7.86 -11.54
CA LYS A 389 -5.60 8.65 -11.51
C LYS A 389 -5.47 9.78 -10.50
N GLU A 390 -6.28 10.81 -10.62
CA GLU A 390 -6.39 11.87 -9.62
C GLU A 390 -7.81 11.80 -9.03
N PHE A 391 -7.91 11.52 -7.73
CA PHE A 391 -9.20 11.44 -7.02
C PHE A 391 -9.46 12.70 -6.20
N TYR A 392 -8.39 13.25 -5.63
CA TYR A 392 -8.48 14.34 -4.68
C TYR A 392 -7.56 15.47 -5.11
N THR A 393 -8.06 16.70 -5.07
CA THR A 393 -7.24 17.91 -5.20
C THR A 393 -7.32 18.72 -3.91
N GLN A 394 -6.17 19.13 -3.41
CA GLN A 394 -6.07 20.06 -2.29
C GLN A 394 -5.33 21.32 -2.69
N LEU A 395 -5.83 22.45 -2.20
CA LEU A 395 -5.33 23.78 -2.50
C LEU A 395 -5.11 24.51 -1.18
N THR A 396 -3.95 25.15 -1.02
CA THR A 396 -3.62 25.91 0.18
C THR A 396 -2.77 27.14 -0.15
N ALA A 397 -2.98 28.21 0.61
CA ALA A 397 -2.02 29.31 0.68
C ALA A 397 -0.76 28.87 1.46
N ILE A 398 0.40 29.41 1.08
CA ILE A 398 1.69 29.18 1.75
C ILE A 398 2.18 30.51 2.33
N PRO A 399 2.41 30.57 3.66
CA PRO A 399 2.91 31.77 4.29
C PRO A 399 4.44 31.87 4.19
N ASP A 400 4.96 33.02 4.62
CA ASP A 400 6.40 33.30 4.58
C ASP A 400 7.18 32.68 5.76
N ASN A 401 6.51 32.42 6.88
CA ASN A 401 7.10 31.95 8.14
C ASN A 401 7.13 30.41 8.25
N ILE A 402 7.54 29.73 7.18
CA ILE A 402 7.70 28.28 7.19
C ILE A 402 8.99 27.95 7.96
N HIS A 403 8.83 27.30 9.11
CA HIS A 403 9.95 26.84 9.92
C HIS A 403 10.55 25.55 9.34
N GLN A 404 9.70 24.63 8.90
CA GLN A 404 10.13 23.32 8.43
C GLN A 404 9.13 22.70 7.46
N ILE A 405 9.63 21.94 6.49
CA ILE A 405 8.81 21.10 5.61
C ILE A 405 9.14 19.63 5.87
N ILE A 406 8.10 18.80 5.99
CA ILE A 406 8.21 17.36 6.16
C ILE A 406 7.49 16.69 4.98
N ALA A 407 8.21 15.85 4.25
CA ALA A 407 7.62 14.98 3.24
C ALA A 407 7.32 13.62 3.85
N THR A 408 6.14 13.09 3.52
CA THR A 408 5.74 11.71 3.86
C THR A 408 5.82 10.85 2.61
N THR A 409 6.57 9.76 2.68
CA THR A 409 6.75 8.81 1.58
C THR A 409 6.25 7.42 1.95
N VAL A 410 5.79 6.69 0.94
CA VAL A 410 5.26 5.33 1.05
C VAL A 410 5.93 4.45 0.02
N VAL A 411 5.83 3.14 0.20
CA VAL A 411 6.34 2.15 -0.75
C VAL A 411 5.16 1.34 -1.25
N ALA A 412 5.00 1.28 -2.57
CA ALA A 412 4.05 0.39 -3.24
C ALA A 412 4.85 -0.52 -4.18
N GLY A 413 4.88 -1.81 -3.83
CA GLY A 413 5.76 -2.78 -4.46
C GLY A 413 7.24 -2.43 -4.24
N GLU A 414 7.97 -2.16 -5.32
CA GLU A 414 9.39 -1.76 -5.24
C GLU A 414 9.64 -0.25 -5.45
N ALA A 415 8.57 0.53 -5.65
CA ALA A 415 8.68 1.96 -5.89
C ALA A 415 8.27 2.76 -4.65
N SER A 416 9.06 3.78 -4.33
CA SER A 416 8.68 4.78 -3.33
C SER A 416 7.93 5.93 -3.99
N PHE A 417 6.93 6.48 -3.30
CA PHE A 417 6.14 7.61 -3.73
C PHE A 417 6.03 8.64 -2.61
N VAL A 418 5.92 9.91 -2.99
CA VAL A 418 5.49 10.96 -2.07
C VAL A 418 3.98 10.83 -1.89
N SER A 419 3.54 10.87 -0.64
CA SER A 419 2.13 10.69 -0.25
C SER A 419 1.51 11.92 0.41
N GLY A 420 2.34 12.77 1.01
CA GLY A 420 1.88 14.02 1.62
C GLY A 420 3.01 14.97 1.99
N LEU A 421 2.63 16.21 2.30
CA LEU A 421 3.51 17.29 2.73
C LEU A 421 2.94 17.93 3.99
N ARG A 422 3.80 18.24 4.95
CA ARG A 422 3.46 19.01 6.15
C ARG A 422 4.39 20.21 6.26
N PHE A 423 3.82 21.39 6.43
CA PHE A 423 4.54 22.64 6.65
C PHE A 423 4.32 23.06 8.10
N ILE A 424 5.40 23.13 8.86
CA ILE A 424 5.40 23.61 10.23
C ILE A 424 5.64 25.11 10.18
N ILE A 425 4.76 25.85 10.83
CA ILE A 425 4.69 27.31 10.75
C ILE A 425 4.97 27.87 12.12
N GLU A 426 5.84 28.87 12.19
CA GLU A 426 6.18 29.49 13.46
C GLU A 426 4.96 30.17 14.09
N GLY A 427 4.61 29.78 15.32
CA GLY A 427 3.50 30.38 16.08
C GLY A 427 2.09 30.08 15.55
N GLY A 428 1.90 29.10 14.66
CA GLY A 428 0.59 28.80 14.07
C GLY A 428 0.34 27.32 13.81
N PRO A 429 -0.88 26.95 13.36
CA PRO A 429 -1.20 25.58 13.01
C PRO A 429 -0.48 25.17 11.73
N ASP A 430 -0.06 23.91 11.70
CA ASP A 430 0.60 23.29 10.55
C ASP A 430 -0.34 23.17 9.35
N ILE A 431 0.24 23.25 8.15
CA ILE A 431 -0.46 22.96 6.91
C ILE A 431 -0.14 21.53 6.49
N CYS A 432 -1.16 20.72 6.24
CA CYS A 432 -1.00 19.31 5.86
C CYS A 432 -1.73 19.02 4.54
N LEU A 433 -0.99 18.57 3.53
CA LEU A 433 -1.49 18.14 2.23
C LEU A 433 -1.36 16.62 2.08
N GLY A 434 -2.43 15.95 1.66
CA GLY A 434 -2.47 14.53 1.35
C GLY A 434 -2.36 13.63 2.58
N TYR A 435 -1.68 12.51 2.41
CA TYR A 435 -1.47 11.51 3.45
C TYR A 435 -0.22 11.84 4.28
N THR A 436 -0.41 12.45 5.45
CA THR A 436 0.70 12.90 6.33
C THR A 436 0.86 12.04 7.58
N ARG A 437 -0.06 11.11 7.81
CA ARG A 437 -0.04 10.12 8.90
C ARG A 437 0.25 8.74 8.34
N GLY A 438 1.14 8.00 8.98
CA GLY A 438 1.74 6.79 8.41
C GLY A 438 2.93 7.12 7.50
N GLY A 439 3.47 6.09 6.84
CA GLY A 439 4.62 6.23 5.94
C GLY A 439 5.93 6.65 6.62
N LYS A 440 6.98 6.78 5.81
CA LYS A 440 8.29 7.31 6.23
C LYS A 440 8.26 8.82 6.14
N ARG A 441 8.69 9.51 7.19
CA ARG A 441 8.77 10.97 7.23
C ARG A 441 10.21 11.43 7.07
N GLN A 442 10.41 12.47 6.28
CA GLN A 442 11.73 13.03 6.05
C GLN A 442 11.65 14.56 6.03
N ASN A 443 12.55 15.18 6.80
CA ASN A 443 12.65 16.62 6.87
C ASN A 443 13.33 17.15 5.61
N LEU A 444 12.71 18.13 4.98
CA LEU A 444 13.32 18.91 3.91
C LEU A 444 13.95 20.13 4.58
N ASP A 445 15.18 19.96 5.08
CA ASP A 445 15.90 21.06 5.68
C ASP A 445 16.35 22.04 4.59
N ILE A 446 15.71 23.20 4.58
CA ILE A 446 15.97 24.31 3.64
C ILE A 446 16.78 25.40 4.36
N VAL A 447 16.77 25.38 5.69
CA VAL A 447 17.19 26.50 6.54
C VAL A 447 18.58 26.26 7.13
N GLY A 448 19.04 25.02 7.27
CA GLY A 448 20.40 24.69 7.69
C GLY A 448 20.81 25.38 9.00
N GLY A 449 19.87 25.53 9.95
CA GLY A 449 20.10 26.19 11.24
C GLY A 449 20.37 27.70 11.16
N SER A 450 20.18 28.36 10.02
CA SER A 450 20.34 29.81 9.90
C SER A 450 19.11 30.54 10.42
N ALA A 451 19.31 31.56 11.27
CA ALA A 451 18.23 32.36 11.87
C ALA A 451 17.37 33.16 10.87
N ASN A 452 17.77 33.20 9.59
CA ASN A 452 17.03 33.89 8.53
C ASN A 452 16.46 32.84 7.57
N SER A 453 15.21 32.44 7.76
CA SER A 453 14.52 31.54 6.83
C SER A 453 14.44 32.20 5.45
N THR A 454 15.22 31.72 4.49
CA THR A 454 15.03 32.09 3.08
C THR A 454 13.73 31.44 2.62
N GLY A 455 12.81 32.22 2.05
CA GLY A 455 11.47 31.73 1.71
C GLY A 455 11.50 30.56 0.74
N LEU A 456 10.37 29.87 0.57
CA LEU A 456 10.24 28.76 -0.37
C LEU A 456 10.16 29.30 -1.81
N GLN A 457 11.12 28.91 -2.66
CA GLN A 457 11.13 29.26 -4.08
C GLN A 457 10.47 28.17 -4.95
N GLY A 458 10.51 26.92 -4.49
CA GLY A 458 9.92 25.83 -5.25
C GLY A 458 10.37 24.43 -4.82
N PHE A 459 10.22 23.47 -5.73
CA PHE A 459 10.58 22.08 -5.55
C PHE A 459 11.26 21.51 -6.79
N ALA A 460 12.21 20.58 -6.59
CA ALA A 460 12.60 19.66 -7.65
C ALA A 460 11.90 18.32 -7.41
N LEU A 461 11.30 17.75 -8.46
CA LEU A 461 10.50 16.54 -8.40
C LEU A 461 11.13 15.41 -9.20
N SER A 462 11.14 14.22 -8.64
CA SER A 462 11.43 12.95 -9.32
C SER A 462 10.09 12.34 -9.71
N VAL A 463 9.75 12.41 -10.99
CA VAL A 463 8.40 12.09 -11.50
C VAL A 463 8.46 10.93 -12.48
N GLY A 464 7.69 9.89 -12.20
CA GLY A 464 7.50 8.73 -13.07
C GLY A 464 6.08 8.71 -13.63
N GLN A 465 5.78 7.71 -14.47
CA GLN A 465 4.44 7.60 -15.07
C GLN A 465 3.34 7.45 -14.01
N LYS A 466 3.62 6.72 -12.93
CA LYS A 466 2.67 6.41 -11.85
C LYS A 466 2.54 7.51 -10.77
N GLY A 467 3.23 8.64 -10.92
CA GLY A 467 3.15 9.77 -9.97
C GLY A 467 4.50 10.29 -9.51
N ILE A 468 4.52 10.94 -8.35
CA ILE A 468 5.71 11.60 -7.79
C ILE A 468 6.46 10.63 -6.87
N HIS A 469 7.69 10.25 -7.26
CA HIS A 469 8.52 9.29 -6.54
C HIS A 469 9.37 9.91 -5.44
N GLY A 470 9.74 11.17 -5.62
CA GLY A 470 10.52 11.91 -4.66
C GLY A 470 10.46 13.40 -4.93
N LEU A 471 10.81 14.18 -3.91
CA LEU A 471 10.94 15.62 -4.04
C LEU A 471 12.01 16.16 -3.09
N ARG A 472 12.51 17.35 -3.42
CA ARG A 472 13.27 18.20 -2.50
C ARG A 472 12.78 19.63 -2.64
N ALA A 473 12.92 20.40 -1.57
CA ALA A 473 12.55 21.80 -1.56
C ALA A 473 13.73 22.68 -1.99
N ILE A 474 13.41 23.84 -2.54
CA ILE A 474 14.36 24.84 -3.05
C ILE A 474 14.05 26.17 -2.36
N SER A 475 15.04 26.73 -1.67
CA SER A 475 14.95 28.05 -1.06
C SER A 475 15.12 29.19 -2.07
N GLN A 476 14.76 30.40 -1.67
CA GLN A 476 14.98 31.63 -2.45
C GLN A 476 16.44 31.93 -2.77
N ASP A 477 17.38 31.47 -1.95
CA ASP A 477 18.82 31.60 -2.23
C ASP A 477 19.40 30.41 -3.02
N GLY A 478 18.53 29.53 -3.53
CA GLY A 478 18.90 28.42 -4.41
C GLY A 478 19.44 27.18 -3.71
N ARG A 479 19.49 27.18 -2.36
CA ARG A 479 19.83 25.96 -1.59
C ARG A 479 18.73 24.92 -1.76
N CYS A 480 19.16 23.67 -1.84
CA CYS A 480 18.28 22.53 -2.02
C CYS A 480 18.35 21.64 -0.78
N SER A 481 17.20 21.18 -0.29
CA SER A 481 17.18 20.15 0.74
C SER A 481 17.70 18.81 0.19
N GLU A 482 17.96 17.87 1.09
CA GLU A 482 18.05 16.46 0.74
C GLU A 482 16.75 15.97 0.09
N TRP A 483 16.86 14.93 -0.73
CA TRP A 483 15.71 14.31 -1.36
C TRP A 483 14.92 13.47 -0.37
N ALA A 484 13.61 13.69 -0.37
CA ALA A 484 12.66 12.76 0.20
C ALA A 484 12.13 11.82 -0.89
N GLY A 485 12.23 10.51 -0.65
CA GLY A 485 11.81 9.48 -1.60
C GLY A 485 12.89 9.09 -2.60
N LEU A 486 12.46 8.55 -3.75
CA LEU A 486 13.37 7.98 -4.73
C LEU A 486 13.85 9.03 -5.74
N THR A 487 15.17 9.14 -5.86
CA THR A 487 15.83 9.76 -7.02
C THR A 487 16.46 8.67 -7.87
N HIS A 488 16.32 8.77 -9.18
CA HIS A 488 16.99 7.87 -10.10
C HIS A 488 17.61 8.66 -11.25
N LYS A 489 18.78 8.22 -11.73
CA LYS A 489 19.52 8.89 -12.82
C LYS A 489 18.70 9.05 -14.10
N LEU A 490 17.67 8.22 -14.29
CA LEU A 490 16.77 8.23 -15.45
C LEU A 490 15.49 9.04 -15.23
N LEU A 491 15.11 9.28 -13.96
CA LEU A 491 14.03 10.20 -13.62
C LEU A 491 14.63 11.60 -13.60
N LYS A 492 14.69 12.27 -14.76
CA LYS A 492 15.18 13.65 -14.85
C LYS A 492 14.33 14.54 -13.93
N PRO A 493 14.95 15.28 -12.99
CA PRO A 493 14.19 16.13 -12.09
C PRO A 493 13.39 17.18 -12.86
N GLN A 494 12.10 17.28 -12.56
CA GLN A 494 11.26 18.39 -13.00
C GLN A 494 11.37 19.51 -11.97
N TYR A 495 11.82 20.69 -12.40
CA TYR A 495 11.98 21.84 -11.51
C TYR A 495 10.71 22.69 -11.55
N LEU A 496 10.01 22.75 -10.42
CA LEU A 496 8.93 23.68 -10.18
C LEU A 496 9.51 24.84 -9.39
N VAL A 497 9.87 25.91 -10.08
CA VAL A 497 10.47 27.10 -9.46
C VAL A 497 9.70 28.32 -9.93
N VAL A 498 9.43 29.24 -9.00
CA VAL A 498 8.87 30.55 -9.32
C VAL A 498 9.92 31.65 -9.11
N PRO A 499 9.95 32.70 -9.93
CA PRO A 499 10.88 33.82 -9.80
C PRO A 499 10.97 34.43 -8.41
N LYS A 500 9.83 34.66 -7.74
CA LYS A 500 9.81 35.32 -6.42
C LYS A 500 9.71 34.34 -5.27
N ARG A 501 8.49 33.89 -4.99
CA ARG A 501 8.19 32.99 -3.86
C ARG A 501 6.91 32.23 -4.14
N VAL A 502 6.84 31.02 -3.58
CA VAL A 502 5.60 30.24 -3.61
C VAL A 502 4.61 30.87 -2.64
N ILE A 503 3.44 31.26 -3.16
CA ILE A 503 2.34 31.79 -2.33
C ILE A 503 1.18 30.79 -2.23
N SER A 504 1.14 29.79 -3.10
CA SER A 504 0.13 28.75 -3.05
C SER A 504 0.63 27.42 -3.61
N LEU A 505 0.07 26.34 -3.09
CA LEU A 505 0.24 24.98 -3.59
C LEU A 505 -1.10 24.37 -3.94
N GLU A 506 -1.12 23.63 -5.04
CA GLU A 506 -2.19 22.72 -5.40
C GLU A 506 -1.60 21.34 -5.63
N ALA A 507 -2.12 20.32 -4.94
CA ALA A 507 -1.63 18.96 -5.03
C ALA A 507 -2.78 18.00 -5.37
N GLY A 508 -2.52 17.13 -6.34
CA GLY A 508 -3.40 16.07 -6.78
C GLY A 508 -2.96 14.72 -6.21
N PHE A 509 -3.90 13.96 -5.68
CA PHE A 509 -3.66 12.68 -5.02
C PHE A 509 -4.60 11.60 -5.57
N ASP A 510 -4.13 10.36 -5.56
CA ASP A 510 -4.99 9.19 -5.67
C ASP A 510 -5.30 8.63 -4.26
N GLY A 511 -5.67 7.36 -4.19
CA GLY A 511 -5.98 6.65 -2.96
C GLY A 511 -4.82 6.47 -1.99
N PHE A 512 -3.55 6.76 -2.34
CA PHE A 512 -2.43 6.64 -1.39
C PHE A 512 -1.20 7.51 -1.66
N LYS A 513 -1.09 8.16 -2.83
CA LYS A 513 0.10 8.90 -3.25
C LYS A 513 -0.24 10.20 -3.99
N MET A 514 0.74 11.08 -4.06
CA MET A 514 0.70 12.32 -4.82
C MET A 514 1.03 12.03 -6.28
N VAL A 515 0.13 12.44 -7.17
CA VAL A 515 0.24 12.25 -8.63
C VAL A 515 0.56 13.55 -9.36
N ARG A 516 0.28 14.69 -8.72
CA ARG A 516 0.53 16.04 -9.23
C ARG A 516 0.89 17.00 -8.11
N LEU A 517 1.83 17.89 -8.39
CA LEU A 517 2.11 19.06 -7.57
C LEU A 517 2.19 20.30 -8.46
N ALA A 518 1.53 21.36 -8.06
CA ALA A 518 1.60 22.67 -8.68
C ALA A 518 1.91 23.73 -7.63
N ILE A 519 2.74 24.68 -8.01
CA ILE A 519 3.11 25.84 -7.19
C ILE A 519 2.70 27.10 -7.93
N ALA A 520 2.34 28.16 -7.20
CA ALA A 520 2.00 29.44 -7.79
C ALA A 520 2.73 30.60 -7.13
N GLU A 521 2.95 31.63 -7.95
CA GLU A 521 3.26 32.99 -7.53
C GLU A 521 2.18 33.96 -8.01
N TYR A 522 2.25 35.20 -7.52
CA TYR A 522 1.35 36.26 -7.95
C TYR A 522 1.65 36.66 -9.40
N GLN A 523 0.61 36.73 -10.23
CA GLN A 523 0.68 37.29 -11.57
C GLN A 523 0.38 38.80 -11.49
N PRO A 524 1.37 39.67 -11.74
CA PRO A 524 1.09 41.10 -11.83
C PRO A 524 0.20 41.38 -13.05
N ASP A 525 -0.80 42.25 -12.89
CA ASP A 525 -1.63 42.71 -14.00
C ASP A 525 -0.74 43.33 -15.08
N SER A 526 -0.85 42.81 -16.31
CA SER A 526 -0.10 43.31 -17.48
C SER A 526 -0.60 44.66 -17.98
N SER A 527 -1.30 45.45 -17.16
CA SER A 527 -1.87 46.76 -17.52
C SER A 527 -1.02 47.97 -17.08
N GLN A 528 0.18 47.75 -16.55
CA GLN A 528 1.14 48.82 -16.26
C GLN A 528 2.57 48.43 -16.67
N GLU A 529 2.79 48.12 -17.95
CA GLU A 529 4.12 48.35 -18.52
C GLU A 529 4.22 49.83 -18.92
N ASP A 530 5.11 50.53 -18.22
CA ASP A 530 5.62 51.85 -18.56
C ASP A 530 5.88 51.98 -20.07
N ARG A 531 5.05 52.77 -20.75
CA ARG A 531 5.42 53.29 -22.08
C ARG A 531 6.66 54.17 -21.88
N PRO A 532 7.82 53.86 -22.49
CA PRO A 532 8.95 54.77 -22.45
C PRO A 532 8.56 56.09 -23.15
N PRO A 533 9.01 57.26 -22.66
CA PRO A 533 8.67 58.52 -23.29
C PRO A 533 9.29 58.58 -24.70
N LEU A 534 8.44 58.81 -25.70
CA LEU A 534 8.83 59.07 -27.08
C LEU A 534 9.87 60.20 -27.13
N LYS A 535 11.11 59.83 -27.47
CA LYS A 535 12.16 60.81 -27.81
C LYS A 535 11.70 61.61 -29.03
N LYS A 536 11.40 62.90 -28.83
CA LYS A 536 11.24 63.87 -29.92
C LYS A 536 12.55 63.94 -30.71
N ARG A 537 12.54 63.46 -31.96
CA ARG A 537 13.61 63.72 -32.93
C ARG A 537 13.61 65.22 -33.26
N LYS A 538 14.70 65.93 -32.95
CA LYS A 538 15.01 67.22 -33.59
C LYS A 538 15.35 66.93 -35.05
N HIS A 539 14.58 67.51 -35.97
CA HIS A 539 14.99 67.68 -37.35
C HIS A 539 16.04 68.80 -37.39
N GLU A 540 17.27 68.47 -37.75
CA GLU A 540 18.21 69.43 -38.31
C GLU A 540 18.00 69.46 -39.82
N LEU A 541 17.62 70.65 -40.31
CA LEU A 541 17.65 71.04 -41.71
C LEU A 541 19.10 71.37 -42.08
N VAL A 542 19.69 70.64 -43.03
CA VAL A 542 20.73 71.20 -43.90
C VAL A 542 20.50 70.66 -45.30
N SER A 543 19.94 71.53 -46.13
CA SER A 543 19.96 71.45 -47.58
C SER A 543 21.29 72.03 -48.09
N ASN A 544 21.95 71.26 -48.96
CA ASN A 544 22.52 71.75 -50.22
C ASN A 544 22.12 70.75 -51.31
#